data_AF-A0AAJ6NRM5-F1
#
_entry.id   AF-A0AAJ6NRM5-F1
#
_cell.length_a   1.000
_cell.length_b   1.000
_cell.length_c   1.000
_cell.angle_alpha   90.00
_cell.angle_beta   90.00
_cell.angle_gamma   90.00
#
_symmetry.space_group_name_H-M   'P 1'
#
loop_
_entity.id
_entity.type
_entity.pdbx_description
1 polymer ?
#
loop_
_entity_poly.entity_id
_entity_poly.type
_entity_poly.pdbx_seq_one_letter_code
_entity_poly.pdbx_strand_id
1 'polypeptide(L)'
;MEVPCLLKLFSVYGESQRQAKRENTSLSDNDLPRLWILATSASTNLLESFGARLDTDNWLAGVYFLPNSFRTAIVAINQLPLTLETLWLRILGKGETQRQAISELLSLPQNNPLRQNIQELITSWRITVVNQTNLTEDDQEVIMNLSQAYLEWREATLQEGQRQVVENLLRVRFGPLDEQLERVIEPLLQLPPQEYSRLLLELSYDELLRRFGSI
;
A
#
# COMPACT_ATOMS: atom_id res chain seq x y z
N MET A 1 14.18 1.18 -21.85
CA MET A 1 12.74 1.52 -21.92
C MET A 1 12.51 3.01 -21.59
N GLU A 2 13.56 3.81 -21.38
CA GLU A 2 13.46 5.19 -20.86
C GLU A 2 13.32 6.29 -21.92
N VAL A 3 13.74 6.05 -23.17
CA VAL A 3 13.73 7.07 -24.23
C VAL A 3 12.33 7.68 -24.50
N PRO A 4 11.22 6.91 -24.50
CA PRO A 4 9.88 7.47 -24.68
C PRO A 4 9.46 8.43 -23.56
N CYS A 5 9.95 8.23 -22.33
CA CYS A 5 9.61 9.08 -21.18
C CYS A 5 10.29 10.45 -21.31
N LEU A 6 11.56 10.49 -21.73
CA LEU A 6 12.26 11.74 -22.03
C LEU A 6 11.60 12.50 -23.19
N LEU A 7 11.15 11.78 -24.22
CA LEU A 7 10.42 12.39 -25.33
C LEU A 7 9.13 13.08 -24.86
N LYS A 8 8.38 12.44 -23.95
CA LYS A 8 7.18 13.06 -23.35
C LYS A 8 7.51 14.32 -22.56
N LEU A 9 8.59 14.32 -21.77
CA LEU A 9 9.03 15.51 -21.02
C LEU A 9 9.33 16.67 -21.97
N PHE A 10 10.08 16.43 -23.04
CA PHE A 10 10.41 17.48 -24.01
C PHE A 10 9.19 17.98 -24.79
N SER A 11 8.20 17.13 -25.05
CA SER A 11 6.92 17.57 -25.61
C SER A 11 6.21 18.54 -24.67
N VAL A 12 6.15 18.25 -23.36
CA VAL A 12 5.57 19.15 -22.36
C VAL A 12 6.34 20.48 -22.30
N TYR A 13 7.68 20.44 -22.34
CA TYR A 13 8.48 21.68 -22.38
C TYR A 13 8.16 22.53 -23.61
N GLY A 14 8.02 21.90 -24.77
CA GLY A 14 7.62 22.58 -26.00
C GLY A 14 6.25 23.25 -25.89
N GLU A 15 5.29 22.60 -25.22
CA GLU A 15 3.97 23.17 -24.96
C GLU A 15 4.02 24.36 -24.00
N SER A 16 4.72 24.22 -22.86
CA SER A 16 4.91 25.30 -21.89
C SER A 16 5.54 26.53 -22.56
N GLN A 17 6.59 26.35 -23.36
CA GLN A 17 7.23 27.45 -24.10
C GLN A 17 6.29 28.14 -25.07
N ARG A 18 5.43 27.39 -25.77
CA ARG A 18 4.44 27.97 -26.70
C ARG A 18 3.38 28.75 -25.93
N GLN A 19 2.94 28.26 -24.77
CA GLN A 19 1.98 28.95 -23.92
C GLN A 19 2.54 30.27 -23.39
N ALA A 20 3.76 30.28 -22.85
CA ALA A 20 4.38 31.51 -22.35
C ALA A 20 4.60 32.55 -23.44
N LYS A 21 4.95 32.13 -24.67
CA LYS A 21 4.99 33.03 -25.84
C LYS A 21 3.63 33.63 -26.17
N ARG A 22 2.53 32.89 -26.01
CA ARG A 22 1.16 33.40 -26.23
C ARG A 22 0.73 34.39 -25.15
N GLU A 23 1.22 34.19 -23.93
CA GLU A 23 0.87 35.00 -22.74
C GLU A 23 1.85 36.17 -22.51
N ASN A 24 2.90 36.33 -23.35
CA ASN A 24 4.00 37.29 -23.18
C ASN A 24 4.71 37.21 -21.81
N THR A 25 4.73 36.03 -21.22
CA THR A 25 5.39 35.76 -19.93
C THR A 25 6.77 35.15 -20.18
N SER A 26 7.75 35.49 -19.36
CA SER A 26 9.06 34.81 -19.36
C SER A 26 8.96 33.52 -18.53
N LEU A 27 9.36 32.38 -19.11
CA LEU A 27 9.51 31.14 -18.36
C LEU A 27 10.91 31.07 -17.79
N SER A 28 11.01 30.93 -16.47
CA SER A 28 12.27 30.53 -15.85
C SER A 28 12.46 29.03 -16.04
N ASP A 29 13.72 28.60 -16.15
CA ASP A 29 14.04 27.18 -16.11
C ASP A 29 13.46 26.54 -14.85
N ASN A 30 13.41 27.24 -13.71
CA ASN A 30 12.85 26.71 -12.46
C ASN A 30 11.36 26.33 -12.53
N ASP A 31 10.61 26.90 -13.47
CA ASP A 31 9.18 26.63 -13.62
C ASP A 31 8.91 25.38 -14.47
N LEU A 32 9.95 24.81 -15.10
CA LEU A 32 9.82 23.61 -15.92
C LEU A 32 9.73 22.34 -15.07
N PRO A 33 8.81 21.41 -15.41
CA PRO A 33 8.61 20.19 -14.62
C PRO A 33 9.83 19.27 -14.67
N ARG A 34 10.01 18.47 -13.61
CA ARG A 34 11.04 17.43 -13.53
C ARG A 34 10.43 16.06 -13.78
N LEU A 35 11.07 15.23 -14.61
CA LEU A 35 10.66 13.85 -14.83
C LEU A 35 11.22 12.95 -13.73
N TRP A 36 10.34 12.13 -13.14
CA TRP A 36 10.69 11.09 -12.20
C TRP A 36 10.37 9.73 -12.82
N ILE A 37 11.38 8.88 -12.97
CA ILE A 37 11.26 7.52 -13.49
C ILE A 37 11.35 6.57 -12.30
N LEU A 38 10.26 5.87 -11.99
CA LEU A 38 10.23 4.83 -10.97
C LEU A 38 10.55 3.49 -11.62
N ALA A 39 11.70 2.91 -11.29
CA ALA A 39 12.13 1.63 -11.81
C ALA A 39 12.17 0.61 -10.66
N THR A 40 11.59 -0.57 -10.89
CA THR A 40 11.60 -1.67 -9.91
C THR A 40 13.03 -2.10 -9.58
N SER A 41 13.92 -2.02 -10.56
CA SER A 41 15.36 -2.12 -10.39
C SER A 41 16.09 -1.29 -11.45
N ALA A 42 17.29 -0.81 -11.12
CA ALA A 42 18.20 -0.16 -12.06
C ALA A 42 19.59 -0.77 -11.93
N SER A 43 20.14 -1.26 -13.04
CA SER A 43 21.51 -1.78 -13.07
C SER A 43 22.53 -0.64 -13.11
N THR A 44 23.74 -0.88 -12.60
CA THR A 44 24.81 0.12 -12.62
C THR A 44 25.17 0.54 -14.04
N ASN A 45 25.24 -0.40 -14.98
CA ASN A 45 25.49 -0.11 -16.41
C ASN A 45 24.42 0.82 -17.00
N LEU A 46 23.14 0.60 -16.68
CA LEU A 46 22.06 1.46 -17.12
C LEU A 46 22.22 2.88 -16.58
N LEU A 47 22.48 3.02 -15.28
CA LEU A 47 22.70 4.32 -14.64
C LEU A 47 23.91 5.05 -15.25
N GLU A 48 25.02 4.35 -15.45
CA GLU A 48 26.23 4.89 -16.10
C GLU A 48 25.97 5.31 -17.54
N SER A 49 25.19 4.53 -18.31
CA SER A 49 24.87 4.85 -19.70
C SER A 49 24.09 6.16 -19.87
N PHE A 50 23.27 6.51 -18.87
CA PHE A 50 22.56 7.79 -18.80
C PHE A 50 23.34 8.88 -18.06
N GLY A 51 24.55 8.58 -17.56
CA GLY A 51 25.33 9.48 -16.72
C GLY A 51 24.63 9.84 -15.41
N ALA A 52 23.74 8.98 -14.92
CA ALA A 52 22.95 9.20 -13.73
C ALA A 52 23.83 9.06 -12.48
N ARG A 53 23.84 10.08 -11.62
CA ARG A 53 24.68 10.13 -10.42
C ARG A 53 23.82 10.27 -9.17
N LEU A 54 24.27 9.63 -8.11
CA LEU A 54 23.69 9.79 -6.78
C LEU A 54 24.12 11.16 -6.24
N ASP A 55 23.17 11.92 -5.70
CA ASP A 55 23.45 13.12 -4.92
C ASP A 55 23.40 12.74 -3.43
N THR A 56 24.55 12.41 -2.86
CA THR A 56 24.66 11.94 -1.46
C THR A 56 24.40 13.02 -0.43
N ASP A 57 24.49 14.30 -0.82
CA ASP A 57 24.38 15.41 0.13
C ASP A 57 22.91 15.80 0.35
N ASN A 58 22.07 15.60 -0.66
CA ASN A 58 20.66 16.02 -0.62
C ASN A 58 19.66 14.86 -0.72
N TRP A 59 20.08 13.66 -1.16
CA TRP A 59 19.18 12.56 -1.47
C TRP A 59 19.61 11.21 -0.91
N LEU A 60 18.59 10.36 -0.74
CA LEU A 60 18.75 8.99 -0.24
C LEU A 60 19.36 8.07 -1.31
N ALA A 61 19.97 6.98 -0.85
CA ALA A 61 20.39 5.89 -1.72
C ALA A 61 19.23 5.40 -2.60
N GLY A 62 19.52 5.10 -3.87
CA GLY A 62 18.52 4.68 -4.86
C GLY A 62 17.92 5.82 -5.70
N VAL A 63 18.21 7.09 -5.40
CA VAL A 63 17.74 8.24 -6.20
C VAL A 63 18.87 8.83 -7.04
N TYR A 64 18.84 8.58 -8.34
CA TYR A 64 19.88 8.99 -9.29
C TYR A 64 19.41 10.13 -10.17
N PHE A 65 20.24 11.15 -10.35
CA PHE A 65 19.94 12.28 -11.21
C PHE A 65 20.74 12.21 -12.50
N LEU A 66 20.06 12.37 -13.62
CA LEU A 66 20.70 12.59 -14.91
C LEU A 66 21.35 13.98 -14.94
N PRO A 67 22.26 14.26 -15.90
CA PRO A 67 22.79 15.60 -16.10
C PRO A 67 21.68 16.66 -16.12
N ASN A 68 21.92 17.80 -15.46
CA ASN A 68 20.91 18.81 -15.16
C ASN A 68 20.06 19.25 -16.36
N SER A 69 20.62 19.25 -17.57
CA SER A 69 19.92 19.58 -18.81
C SER A 69 18.72 18.67 -19.11
N PHE A 70 18.73 17.42 -18.63
CA PHE A 70 17.64 16.48 -18.83
C PHE A 70 16.53 16.59 -17.78
N ARG A 71 16.78 17.28 -16.65
CA ARG A 71 15.82 17.44 -15.54
C ARG A 71 15.06 16.15 -15.23
N THR A 72 15.81 15.05 -15.13
CA THR A 72 15.27 13.71 -14.95
C THR A 72 15.96 13.04 -13.77
N ALA A 73 15.17 12.34 -12.97
CA ALA A 73 15.63 11.49 -11.89
C ALA A 73 15.13 10.05 -12.11
N ILE A 74 15.98 9.07 -11.80
CA ILE A 74 15.66 7.65 -11.79
C ILE A 74 15.67 7.20 -10.33
N VAL A 75 14.56 6.61 -9.90
CA VAL A 75 14.42 6.00 -8.59
C VAL A 75 14.50 4.48 -8.75
N ALA A 76 15.59 3.90 -8.28
CA ALA A 76 15.79 2.46 -8.22
C ALA A 76 15.18 1.92 -6.92
N ILE A 77 13.95 1.41 -7.01
CA ILE A 77 13.14 1.03 -5.85
C ILE A 77 13.85 -0.04 -4.99
N ASN A 78 14.51 -1.01 -5.62
CA ASN A 78 15.25 -2.06 -4.93
C ASN A 78 16.50 -1.59 -4.16
N GLN A 79 16.93 -0.35 -4.36
CA GLN A 79 18.10 0.25 -3.69
C GLN A 79 17.71 1.30 -2.64
N LEU A 80 16.41 1.57 -2.47
CA LEU A 80 15.92 2.49 -1.45
C LEU A 80 16.17 1.92 -0.04
N PRO A 81 16.53 2.77 0.93
CA PRO A 81 16.75 2.33 2.31
C PRO A 81 15.45 1.80 2.93
N LEU A 82 15.55 0.82 3.83
CA LEU A 82 14.42 0.25 4.56
C LEU A 82 13.96 1.21 5.67
N THR A 83 13.15 2.19 5.30
CA THR A 83 12.56 3.18 6.21
C THR A 83 11.08 3.37 5.90
N LEU A 84 10.33 3.94 6.85
CA LEU A 84 8.90 4.23 6.67
C LEU A 84 8.65 5.23 5.53
N GLU A 85 9.57 6.15 5.28
CA GLU A 85 9.45 7.18 4.24
C GLU A 85 9.53 6.60 2.82
N THR A 86 10.24 5.48 2.64
CA THR A 86 10.39 4.79 1.34
C THR A 86 9.42 3.63 1.17
N LEU A 87 8.66 3.28 2.22
CA LEU A 87 7.78 2.12 2.26
C LEU A 87 6.80 2.10 1.08
N TRP A 88 6.15 3.24 0.81
CA TRP A 88 5.19 3.38 -0.27
C TRP A 88 5.81 3.15 -1.66
N LEU A 89 7.07 3.55 -1.88
CA LEU A 89 7.81 3.27 -3.11
C LEU A 89 8.19 1.79 -3.20
N ARG A 90 8.64 1.18 -2.09
CA ARG A 90 9.04 -0.24 -2.05
C ARG A 90 7.87 -1.19 -2.29
N ILE A 91 6.64 -0.80 -1.94
CA ILE A 91 5.41 -1.56 -2.27
C ILE A 91 5.19 -1.63 -3.80
N LEU A 92 5.61 -0.61 -4.55
CA LEU A 92 5.57 -0.59 -6.02
C LEU A 92 6.74 -1.37 -6.66
N GLY A 93 7.64 -1.92 -5.83
CA GLY A 93 8.76 -2.75 -6.29
C GLY A 93 8.31 -4.13 -6.77
N LYS A 94 9.29 -5.02 -6.99
CA LYS A 94 9.07 -6.41 -7.40
C LYS A 94 9.84 -7.38 -6.49
N GLY A 95 9.40 -8.64 -6.47
CA GLY A 95 10.05 -9.73 -5.75
C GLY A 95 10.20 -9.43 -4.25
N GLU A 96 11.43 -9.61 -3.75
CA GLU A 96 11.73 -9.52 -2.32
C GLU A 96 11.53 -8.11 -1.74
N THR A 97 11.89 -7.05 -2.48
CA THR A 97 11.68 -5.66 -2.03
C THR A 97 10.21 -5.38 -1.74
N GLN A 98 9.32 -5.92 -2.57
CA GLN A 98 7.88 -5.78 -2.38
C GLN A 98 7.37 -6.62 -1.21
N ARG A 99 7.80 -7.90 -1.09
CA ARG A 99 7.41 -8.77 0.04
C ARG A 99 7.78 -8.15 1.39
N GLN A 100 9.00 -7.64 1.51
CA GLN A 100 9.47 -6.97 2.72
C GLN A 100 8.66 -5.71 3.03
N ALA A 101 8.37 -4.89 2.02
CA ALA A 101 7.57 -3.69 2.21
C ALA A 101 6.12 -4.00 2.62
N ILE A 102 5.52 -5.06 2.08
CA ILE A 102 4.20 -5.54 2.51
C ILE A 102 4.27 -6.01 3.96
N SER A 103 5.26 -6.83 4.33
CA SER A 103 5.41 -7.32 5.72
C SER A 103 5.58 -6.15 6.71
N GLU A 104 6.41 -5.16 6.36
CA GLU A 104 6.61 -3.95 7.16
C GLU A 104 5.30 -3.16 7.30
N LEU A 105 4.54 -2.98 6.21
CA LEU A 105 3.21 -2.36 6.25
C LEU A 105 2.23 -3.10 7.16
N LEU A 106 2.25 -4.43 7.15
CA LEU A 106 1.37 -5.26 7.98
C LEU A 106 1.69 -5.12 9.47
N SER A 107 2.97 -4.91 9.81
CA SER A 107 3.41 -4.65 11.18
C SER A 107 3.06 -3.26 11.70
N LEU A 108 2.64 -2.32 10.82
CA LEU A 108 2.27 -0.97 11.25
C LEU A 108 0.95 -0.96 12.06
N PRO A 109 0.82 -0.03 13.02
CA PRO A 109 -0.40 0.15 13.80
C PRO A 109 -1.62 0.40 12.90
N GLN A 110 -2.78 -0.13 13.30
CA GLN A 110 -3.99 -0.05 12.49
C GLN A 110 -4.45 1.39 12.18
N ASN A 111 -4.13 2.34 13.07
CA ASN A 111 -4.50 3.75 12.94
C ASN A 111 -3.52 4.56 12.05
N ASN A 112 -2.55 3.90 11.39
CA ASN A 112 -1.64 4.60 10.50
C ASN A 112 -2.34 4.92 9.16
N PRO A 113 -2.38 6.19 8.72
CA PRO A 113 -3.04 6.58 7.48
C PRO A 113 -2.43 5.90 6.23
N LEU A 114 -1.13 5.58 6.25
CA LEU A 114 -0.49 4.84 5.16
C LEU A 114 -1.10 3.44 5.02
N ARG A 115 -1.40 2.79 6.15
CA ARG A 115 -2.02 1.45 6.15
C ARG A 115 -3.39 1.49 5.48
N GLN A 116 -4.23 2.47 5.81
CA GLN A 116 -5.56 2.63 5.22
C GLN A 116 -5.50 2.96 3.72
N ASN A 117 -4.68 3.94 3.34
CA ASN A 117 -4.55 4.36 1.93
C ASN A 117 -4.05 3.22 1.04
N ILE A 118 -3.10 2.42 1.53
CA ILE A 118 -2.56 1.30 0.77
C ILE A 118 -3.58 0.16 0.66
N GLN A 119 -4.47 -0.05 1.63
CA GLN A 119 -5.54 -1.06 1.53
C GLN A 119 -6.50 -0.77 0.38
N GLU A 120 -6.90 0.49 0.21
CA GLU A 120 -7.74 0.91 -0.91
C GLU A 120 -7.01 0.73 -2.25
N LEU A 121 -5.72 1.06 -2.27
CA LEU A 121 -4.89 0.97 -3.47
C LEU A 121 -4.64 -0.49 -3.88
N ILE A 122 -4.36 -1.40 -2.95
CA ILE A 122 -4.24 -2.85 -3.20
C ILE A 122 -5.57 -3.43 -3.70
N THR A 123 -6.68 -3.03 -3.08
CA THR A 123 -8.02 -3.51 -3.48
C THR A 123 -8.35 -3.09 -4.90
N SER A 124 -8.11 -1.82 -5.25
CA SER A 124 -8.32 -1.30 -6.61
C SER A 124 -7.39 -1.97 -7.62
N TRP A 125 -6.11 -2.15 -7.31
CA TRP A 125 -5.15 -2.83 -8.17
C TRP A 125 -5.51 -4.29 -8.41
N ARG A 126 -5.95 -5.03 -7.39
CA ARG A 126 -6.39 -6.41 -7.54
C ARG A 126 -7.57 -6.52 -8.52
N ILE A 127 -8.52 -5.59 -8.47
CA ILE A 127 -9.64 -5.55 -9.42
C ILE A 127 -9.12 -5.31 -10.84
N THR A 128 -8.19 -4.35 -11.01
CA THR A 128 -7.61 -4.05 -12.32
C THR A 128 -6.82 -5.21 -12.90
N VAL A 129 -5.99 -5.86 -12.08
CA VAL A 129 -5.11 -6.95 -12.51
C VAL A 129 -5.90 -8.25 -12.76
N VAL A 130 -6.87 -8.62 -11.92
CA VAL A 130 -7.76 -9.79 -12.18
C VAL A 130 -8.55 -9.62 -13.48
N ASN A 131 -8.87 -8.38 -13.86
CA ASN A 131 -9.58 -8.07 -15.10
C ASN A 131 -8.66 -8.02 -16.34
N GLN A 132 -7.35 -8.14 -16.20
CA GLN A 132 -6.43 -8.22 -17.34
C GLN A 132 -6.35 -9.66 -17.86
N THR A 133 -6.62 -9.83 -19.16
CA THR A 133 -6.63 -11.15 -19.82
C THR A 133 -5.24 -11.66 -20.22
N ASN A 134 -4.21 -10.80 -20.19
CA ASN A 134 -2.83 -11.13 -20.54
C ASN A 134 -1.89 -10.77 -19.38
N LEU A 135 -1.91 -11.58 -18.33
CA LEU A 135 -1.01 -11.43 -17.19
C LEU A 135 0.37 -11.96 -17.57
N THR A 136 1.41 -11.16 -17.35
CA THR A 136 2.80 -11.64 -17.42
C THR A 136 3.14 -12.47 -16.18
N GLU A 137 4.18 -13.30 -16.22
CA GLU A 137 4.64 -14.07 -15.04
C GLU A 137 4.95 -13.14 -13.85
N ASP A 138 5.49 -11.95 -14.12
CA ASP A 138 5.69 -10.90 -13.12
C ASP A 138 4.37 -10.43 -12.48
N ASP A 139 3.31 -10.26 -13.28
CA ASP A 139 1.99 -9.85 -12.77
C ASP A 139 1.38 -10.97 -11.92
N GLN A 140 1.59 -12.24 -12.28
CA GLN A 140 1.14 -13.40 -11.50
C GLN A 140 1.87 -13.53 -10.16
N GLU A 141 3.18 -13.29 -10.12
CA GLU A 141 3.95 -13.34 -8.87
C GLU A 141 3.50 -12.23 -7.90
N VAL A 142 3.26 -11.02 -8.42
CA VAL A 142 2.73 -9.89 -7.65
C VAL A 142 1.33 -10.22 -7.11
N ILE A 143 0.44 -10.82 -7.92
CA ILE A 143 -0.89 -11.28 -7.46
C ILE A 143 -0.75 -12.33 -6.36
N MET A 144 0.13 -13.33 -6.52
CA MET A 144 0.28 -14.41 -5.54
C MET A 144 0.85 -13.90 -4.21
N ASN A 145 1.91 -13.10 -4.25
CA ASN A 145 2.54 -12.53 -3.05
C ASN A 145 1.61 -11.56 -2.30
N LEU A 146 0.91 -10.68 -3.04
CA LEU A 146 -0.06 -9.78 -2.45
C LEU A 146 -1.27 -10.56 -1.94
N SER A 147 -1.73 -11.60 -2.63
CA SER A 147 -2.94 -12.34 -2.23
C SER A 147 -2.78 -13.06 -0.90
N GLN A 148 -1.67 -13.74 -0.63
CA GLN A 148 -1.54 -14.52 0.61
C GLN A 148 -1.36 -13.61 1.83
N ALA A 149 -0.44 -12.64 1.77
CA ALA A 149 -0.23 -11.67 2.85
C ALA A 149 -1.47 -10.77 3.08
N TYR A 150 -2.21 -10.43 2.01
CA TYR A 150 -3.48 -9.71 2.12
C TYR A 150 -4.63 -10.59 2.61
N LEU A 151 -4.69 -11.89 2.27
CA LEU A 151 -5.73 -12.80 2.75
C LEU A 151 -5.58 -13.00 4.26
N GLU A 152 -4.37 -13.29 4.73
CA GLU A 152 -4.06 -13.40 6.16
C GLU A 152 -4.38 -12.07 6.88
N TRP A 153 -4.02 -10.93 6.28
CA TRP A 153 -4.35 -9.61 6.81
C TRP A 153 -5.86 -9.29 6.81
N ARG A 154 -6.57 -9.66 5.76
CA ARG A 154 -8.02 -9.48 5.62
C ARG A 154 -8.74 -10.35 6.63
N GLU A 155 -8.33 -11.60 6.80
CA GLU A 155 -8.89 -12.50 7.81
C GLU A 155 -8.66 -11.96 9.21
N ALA A 156 -7.43 -11.54 9.54
CA ALA A 156 -7.13 -10.92 10.84
C ALA A 156 -7.94 -9.63 11.08
N THR A 157 -8.09 -8.78 10.07
CA THR A 157 -8.84 -7.52 10.18
C THR A 157 -10.36 -7.76 10.24
N LEU A 158 -10.86 -8.78 9.53
CA LEU A 158 -12.26 -9.19 9.61
C LEU A 158 -12.56 -9.79 10.99
N GLN A 159 -11.70 -10.64 11.52
CA GLN A 159 -11.85 -11.21 12.86
C GLN A 159 -11.81 -10.13 13.95
N GLU A 160 -10.89 -9.18 13.88
CA GLU A 160 -10.83 -8.07 14.84
C GLU A 160 -12.07 -7.16 14.74
N GLY A 161 -12.55 -6.88 13.52
CA GLY A 161 -13.79 -6.13 13.32
C GLY A 161 -15.02 -6.87 13.85
N GLN A 162 -15.09 -8.20 13.66
CA GLN A 162 -16.16 -9.03 14.24
C GLN A 162 -16.09 -9.03 15.76
N ARG A 163 -14.89 -9.12 16.34
CA ARG A 163 -14.65 -9.05 17.78
C ARG A 163 -15.16 -7.74 18.38
N GLN A 164 -14.82 -6.60 17.76
CA GLN A 164 -15.34 -5.29 18.18
C GLN A 164 -16.86 -5.19 18.10
N VAL A 165 -17.50 -5.78 17.07
CA VAL A 165 -18.96 -5.79 16.95
C VAL A 165 -19.58 -6.61 18.08
N VAL A 166 -19.04 -7.80 18.37
CA VAL A 166 -19.50 -8.66 19.48
C VAL A 166 -19.33 -7.94 20.82
N GLU A 167 -18.15 -7.39 21.09
CA GLU A 167 -17.86 -6.65 22.32
C GLU A 167 -18.81 -5.46 22.51
N ASN A 168 -19.03 -4.66 21.47
CA ASN A 168 -19.95 -3.52 21.53
C ASN A 168 -21.40 -3.95 21.76
N LEU A 169 -21.85 -5.02 21.10
CA LEU A 169 -23.22 -5.55 21.30
C LEU A 169 -23.43 -6.07 22.71
N LEU A 170 -22.48 -6.84 23.24
CA LEU A 170 -22.50 -7.31 24.62
C LEU A 170 -22.51 -6.13 25.59
N ARG A 171 -21.71 -5.09 25.32
CA ARG A 171 -21.64 -3.90 26.16
C ARG A 171 -22.94 -3.09 26.18
N VAL A 172 -23.57 -2.95 25.01
CA VAL A 172 -24.87 -2.26 24.86
C VAL A 172 -25.98 -3.05 25.56
N ARG A 173 -25.93 -4.39 25.50
CA ARG A 173 -27.04 -5.23 25.96
C ARG A 173 -26.96 -5.61 27.44
N PHE A 174 -25.76 -5.85 27.95
CA PHE A 174 -25.53 -6.36 29.31
C PHE A 174 -24.73 -5.40 30.20
N GLY A 175 -24.24 -4.28 29.66
CA GLY A 175 -23.42 -3.33 30.39
C GLY A 175 -21.92 -3.67 30.32
N PRO A 176 -21.07 -3.21 31.24
CA PRO A 176 -19.62 -3.44 31.16
C PRO A 176 -19.30 -4.94 31.07
N LEU A 177 -18.42 -5.29 30.12
CA LEU A 177 -17.92 -6.65 29.94
C LEU A 177 -17.18 -7.08 31.21
N ASP A 178 -17.62 -8.18 31.81
CA ASP A 178 -16.96 -8.85 32.93
C ASP A 178 -16.11 -10.03 32.42
N GLU A 179 -15.28 -10.61 33.31
CA GLU A 179 -14.43 -11.76 32.96
C GLU A 179 -15.23 -12.97 32.44
N GLN A 180 -16.53 -13.06 32.74
CA GLN A 180 -17.38 -14.16 32.29
C GLN A 180 -17.83 -13.94 30.84
N LEU A 181 -18.25 -12.72 30.48
CA LEU A 181 -18.59 -12.34 29.12
C LEU A 181 -17.38 -12.35 28.20
N GLU A 182 -16.19 -11.96 28.68
CA GLU A 182 -14.96 -12.01 27.87
C GLU A 182 -14.65 -13.42 27.37
N ARG A 183 -14.89 -14.45 28.20
CA ARG A 183 -14.67 -15.86 27.83
C ARG A 183 -15.61 -16.35 26.73
N VAL A 184 -16.75 -15.69 26.55
CA VAL A 184 -17.75 -16.05 25.54
C VAL A 184 -17.45 -15.43 24.17
N ILE A 185 -16.62 -14.39 24.11
CA ILE A 185 -16.29 -13.69 22.86
C ILE A 185 -15.63 -14.63 21.86
N GLU A 186 -14.59 -15.37 22.26
CA GLU A 186 -13.88 -16.25 21.33
C GLU A 186 -14.74 -17.40 20.78
N PRO A 187 -15.50 -18.14 21.62
CA PRO A 187 -16.47 -19.12 21.12
C PRO A 187 -17.51 -18.55 20.15
N LEU A 188 -17.93 -17.30 20.32
CA LEU A 188 -18.86 -16.63 19.40
C LEU A 188 -18.20 -16.28 18.06
N LEU A 189 -16.93 -15.89 18.07
CA LEU A 189 -16.19 -15.55 16.84
C LEU A 189 -15.88 -16.76 15.96
N GLN A 190 -15.96 -17.97 16.52
CA GLN A 190 -15.90 -19.22 15.74
C GLN A 190 -17.19 -19.51 14.95
N LEU A 191 -18.27 -18.78 15.20
CA LEU A 191 -19.55 -18.95 14.51
C LEU A 191 -19.67 -17.99 13.30
N PRO A 192 -20.47 -18.33 12.28
CA PRO A 192 -20.79 -17.42 11.19
C PRO A 192 -21.41 -16.10 11.67
N PRO A 193 -21.15 -14.95 11.02
CA PRO A 193 -21.66 -13.64 11.44
C PRO A 193 -23.16 -13.53 11.66
N GLN A 194 -23.94 -14.24 10.84
CA GLN A 194 -25.40 -14.25 10.95
C GLN A 194 -25.87 -15.04 12.19
N GLU A 195 -25.12 -16.07 12.58
CA GLU A 195 -25.46 -16.91 13.73
C GLU A 195 -25.12 -16.22 15.04
N TYR A 196 -23.89 -15.71 15.21
CA TYR A 196 -23.55 -15.02 16.46
C TYR A 196 -24.40 -13.74 16.61
N SER A 197 -24.70 -13.01 15.53
CA SER A 197 -25.54 -11.80 15.61
C SER A 197 -26.93 -12.12 16.10
N ARG A 198 -27.52 -13.22 15.60
CA ARG A 198 -28.84 -13.70 16.03
C ARG A 198 -28.82 -14.16 17.49
N LEU A 199 -27.82 -14.94 17.88
CA LEU A 199 -27.68 -15.44 19.25
C LEU A 199 -27.49 -14.30 20.26
N LEU A 200 -26.72 -13.27 19.89
CA LEU A 200 -26.52 -12.06 20.71
C LEU A 200 -27.77 -11.20 20.86
N LEU A 201 -28.74 -11.31 19.95
CA LEU A 201 -30.04 -10.62 20.05
C LEU A 201 -31.09 -11.46 20.80
N GLU A 202 -31.02 -12.79 20.70
CA GLU A 202 -32.03 -13.70 21.26
C GLU A 202 -31.70 -14.17 22.69
N LEU A 203 -30.43 -14.53 22.97
CA LEU A 203 -30.07 -15.20 24.24
C LEU A 203 -29.90 -14.23 25.39
N SER A 204 -30.41 -14.55 26.58
CA SER A 204 -30.11 -13.79 27.80
C SER A 204 -28.66 -14.01 28.27
N TYR A 205 -28.20 -13.18 29.23
CA TYR A 205 -26.85 -13.27 29.82
C TYR A 205 -26.54 -14.68 30.34
N ASP A 206 -27.44 -15.26 31.15
CA ASP A 206 -27.24 -16.60 31.72
C ASP A 206 -27.23 -17.72 30.67
N GLU A 207 -28.02 -17.57 29.60
CA GLU A 207 -28.06 -18.54 28.50
C GLU A 207 -26.80 -18.49 27.64
N LEU A 208 -26.24 -17.30 27.42
CA LEU A 208 -24.95 -17.09 26.77
C LEU A 208 -23.83 -17.78 27.56
N LEU A 209 -23.77 -17.55 28.87
CA LEU A 209 -22.77 -18.17 29.74
C LEU A 209 -22.93 -19.70 29.84
N ARG A 210 -24.16 -20.21 29.92
CA ARG A 210 -24.40 -21.66 29.93
C ARG A 210 -23.96 -22.34 28.63
N ARG A 211 -24.08 -21.63 27.51
CA ARG A 211 -23.81 -22.20 26.19
C ARG A 211 -22.35 -22.07 25.78
N PHE A 212 -21.67 -21.01 26.20
CA PHE A 212 -20.33 -20.67 25.72
C PHE A 212 -19.31 -20.41 26.85
N GLY A 213 -19.74 -20.29 28.11
CA GLY A 213 -18.88 -19.96 29.25
C GLY A 213 -18.19 -21.16 29.91
N SER A 214 -18.32 -22.37 29.36
CA SER A 214 -17.75 -23.62 29.90
C SER A 214 -16.53 -24.15 29.12
N ILE A 215 -15.74 -23.26 28.52
CA ILE A 215 -14.42 -23.58 27.94
C ILE A 215 -13.35 -22.91 28.78
#